data_AF-A0A7W0N1V6-F1
#
_entry.id   AF-A0A7W0N1V6-F1
#
_cell.length_a   1.000
_cell.length_b   1.000
_cell.length_c   1.000
_cell.angle_alpha   90.00
_cell.angle_beta   90.00
_cell.angle_gamma   90.00
#
_symmetry.space_group_name_H-M   'P 1'
#
loop_
_entity.id
_entity.type
_entity.pdbx_description
1 polymer ?
#
loop_
_entity_poly.entity_id
_entity_poly.type
_entity_poly.pdbx_seq_one_letter_code
_entity_poly.pdbx_strand_id
1 'polypeptide(L)' 'MTGANHERVETLHERIGKLVHERQALREREAQGHEMEQNRVEIAQLQQKLSQALIAQYRPATA' A
#
# COMPACT_ATOMS: atom_id res chain seq x y z
N MET A 1 -5.38 1.10 -22.69
CA MET A 1 -5.93 1.41 -21.34
C MET A 1 -4.93 1.11 -20.22
N THR A 2 -3.62 1.14 -20.48
CA THR A 2 -2.58 0.67 -19.54
C THR A 2 -2.11 1.76 -18.55
N GLY A 3 -2.23 3.04 -18.91
CA GLY A 3 -1.78 4.17 -18.09
C GLY A 3 -2.50 4.30 -16.74
N ALA A 4 -3.83 4.18 -16.73
CA ALA A 4 -4.62 4.33 -15.50
C ALA A 4 -4.29 3.30 -14.42
N ASN A 5 -3.90 2.08 -14.80
CA ASN A 5 -3.53 1.05 -13.82
C ASN A 5 -2.09 1.22 -13.31
N HIS A 6 -1.21 1.78 -14.15
CA HIS A 6 0.15 2.16 -13.76
C HIS A 6 0.14 3.33 -12.74
N GLU A 7 -0.60 4.40 -13.02
CA GLU A 7 -0.78 5.53 -12.08
C GLU A 7 -1.36 5.06 -10.73
N ARG A 8 -2.28 4.09 -10.77
CA ARG A 8 -2.84 3.47 -9.57
C ARG A 8 -1.80 2.69 -8.77
N VAL A 9 -0.90 1.96 -9.44
CA VAL A 9 0.21 1.24 -8.79
C VAL A 9 1.18 2.22 -8.12
N GLU A 10 1.57 3.29 -8.80
CA GLU A 10 2.44 4.33 -8.25
C GLU A 10 1.83 5.00 -7.02
N THR A 11 0.56 5.42 -7.13
CA THR A 11 -0.17 6.02 -6.00
C THR A 11 -0.24 5.10 -4.78
N LEU A 12 -0.44 3.80 -5.00
CA LEU A 12 -0.48 2.80 -3.92
C LEU A 12 0.91 2.64 -3.27
N HIS A 13 1.99 2.60 -4.05
CA HIS A 13 3.35 2.57 -3.53
C HIS A 13 3.67 3.80 -2.67
N GLU A 14 3.35 5.00 -3.15
CA GLU A 14 3.61 6.24 -2.40
C GLU A 14 2.86 6.25 -1.06
N ARG A 15 1.59 5.84 -1.06
CA ARG A 15 0.79 5.77 0.18
C ARG A 15 1.34 4.76 1.18
N ILE A 16 1.76 3.57 0.71
CA ILE A 16 2.41 2.58 1.57
C ILE A 16 3.71 3.16 2.15
N GLY A 17 4.52 3.87 1.34
CA GLY A 17 5.74 4.53 1.79
C GLY A 17 5.47 5.53 2.92
N LYS A 18 4.42 6.36 2.79
CA LYS A 18 4.00 7.30 3.83
C LYS A 18 3.59 6.58 5.12
N LEU A 19 2.82 5.50 5.05
CA LEU A 19 2.41 4.73 6.22
C LEU A 19 3.58 4.03 6.91
N VAL A 20 4.57 3.56 6.15
CA VAL A 20 5.80 2.98 6.71
C VAL A 20 6.62 4.05 7.42
N HIS A 21 6.71 5.26 6.87
CA HIS A 21 7.36 6.39 7.54
C HIS A 21 6.61 6.77 8.83
N GLU A 22 5.29 6.85 8.79
CA GLU A 22 4.46 7.08 9.98
C GLU A 22 4.67 5.99 11.04
N ARG A 23 4.81 4.73 10.62
CA ARG A 23 5.14 3.61 11.53
C ARG A 23 6.45 3.81 12.26
N GLN A 24 7.47 4.40 11.62
CA GLN A 24 8.73 4.72 12.31
C GLN A 24 8.50 5.81 13.36
N ALA A 25 7.78 6.87 13.01
CA ALA A 25 7.43 7.92 13.97
C ALA A 25 6.59 7.40 15.16
N LEU A 26 5.68 6.45 14.91
CA LEU A 26 4.91 5.77 15.96
C LEU A 26 5.83 4.99 16.92
N ARG A 27 6.86 4.32 16.40
CA ARG A 27 7.84 3.60 17.23
C ARG A 27 8.72 4.55 18.04
N GLU A 28 9.18 5.63 17.43
CA GLU A 28 10.02 6.64 18.09
C GLU A 28 9.31 7.30 19.28
N ARG A 29 8.00 7.53 19.17
CA ARG A 29 7.20 8.14 20.24
C ARG A 29 6.57 7.14 21.21
N GLU A 30 6.93 5.85 21.11
CA GLU A 30 6.33 4.76 21.90
C GLU A 30 4.80 4.78 21.87
N ALA A 31 4.23 4.99 20.67
CA ALA A 31 2.79 5.13 20.46
C ALA A 31 2.00 3.93 21.00
N GLN A 32 0.74 4.17 21.35
CA GLN A 32 -0.09 3.13 21.96
C GLN A 32 -0.32 1.95 20.99
N GLY A 33 -0.51 0.76 21.55
CA GLY A 33 -0.72 -0.46 20.76
C GLY A 33 -1.85 -0.35 19.74
N HIS A 34 -2.89 0.44 20.03
CA HIS A 34 -3.99 0.70 19.10
C HIS A 34 -3.54 1.46 17.84
N GLU A 35 -2.75 2.52 17.96
CA GLU A 35 -2.24 3.30 16.81
C GLU A 35 -1.33 2.43 15.93
N MET A 36 -0.48 1.62 16.57
CA MET A 36 0.41 0.67 15.89
C MET A 36 -0.35 -0.41 15.11
N GLU A 37 -1.48 -0.87 15.65
CA GLU A 37 -2.36 -1.85 15.00
C GLU A 37 -3.15 -1.23 13.85
N GLN A 38 -3.71 -0.03 14.04
CA GLN A 38 -4.37 0.71 12.97
C GLN A 38 -3.44 0.91 11.77
N ASN A 39 -2.23 1.41 12.02
CA ASN A 39 -1.20 1.58 10.99
C ASN A 39 -0.85 0.25 10.30
N ARG A 40 -0.75 -0.85 11.06
CA ARG A 40 -0.48 -2.19 10.50
C ARG A 40 -1.60 -2.65 9.56
N VAL A 41 -2.86 -2.50 9.97
CA VAL A 41 -4.03 -2.88 9.17
C VAL A 41 -4.10 -2.07 7.89
N GLU A 42 -3.86 -0.76 7.96
CA GLU A 42 -3.90 0.10 6.77
C GLU A 42 -2.82 -0.25 5.75
N ILE A 43 -1.59 -0.52 6.21
CA ILE A 43 -0.49 -1.02 5.35
C ILE A 43 -0.93 -2.31 4.63
N ALA A 44 -1.47 -3.28 5.37
CA ALA A 44 -1.88 -4.56 4.81
C ALA A 44 -2.99 -4.41 3.75
N GLN A 45 -3.96 -3.52 4.00
CA GLN A 45 -5.04 -3.23 3.04
C GLN A 45 -4.52 -2.58 1.75
N LEU A 46 -3.59 -1.63 1.85
CA LEU A 46 -3.00 -1.02 0.66
C LEU A 46 -2.10 -1.98 -0.12
N GLN A 47 -1.34 -2.83 0.57
CA GLN A 47 -0.55 -3.89 -0.06
C GLN A 47 -1.42 -4.90 -0.81
N GLN A 48 -2.58 -5.27 -0.26
CA GLN A 48 -3.55 -6.12 -0.96
C GLN A 48 -4.06 -5.46 -2.25
N LYS A 49 -4.40 -4.16 -2.20
CA LYS A 49 -4.83 -3.39 -3.37
C LYS A 49 -3.73 -3.27 -4.41
N LEU A 50 -2.47 -3.08 -3.98
CA LEU A 50 -1.31 -3.02 -4.86
C LEU A 50 -1.11 -4.35 -5.59
N SER A 51 -1.17 -5.47 -4.86
CA SER A 51 -1.09 -6.81 -5.44
C SER A 51 -2.16 -7.02 -6.52
N GLN A 52 -3.41 -6.67 -6.24
CA GLN A 52 -4.51 -6.75 -7.21
C GLN A 52 -4.27 -5.87 -8.45
N ALA A 53 -3.77 -4.64 -8.26
CA ALA A 53 -3.48 -3.73 -9.36
C ALA A 53 -2.37 -4.26 -10.26
N LEU A 54 -1.28 -4.79 -9.68
CA LEU A 54 -0.18 -5.42 -10.40
C LEU A 54 -0.65 -6.66 -11.19
N ILE A 55 -1.43 -7.53 -10.56
CA ILE A 55 -2.02 -8.68 -11.25
C ILE A 55 -2.86 -8.23 -12.45
N ALA A 56 -3.69 -7.20 -12.29
CA ALA A 56 -4.49 -6.67 -13.38
C ALA A 56 -3.65 -6.03 -14.49
N GLN A 57 -2.52 -5.40 -14.15
CA GLN A 57 -1.61 -4.77 -15.12
C GLN A 57 -0.87 -5.80 -15.97
N TYR A 58 -0.42 -6.89 -15.35
CA TYR A 58 0.40 -7.91 -16.00
C TYR A 58 -0.38 -9.16 -16.41
N ARG A 59 -1.71 -9.18 -16.24
CA ARG A 59 -2.55 -10.28 -16.71
C ARG A 59 -2.37 -10.37 -18.24
N PRO A 60 -1.87 -11.51 -18.77
CA PRO A 60 -1.78 -11.69 -20.21
C PRO A 60 -3.18 -11.63 -20.80
N ALA A 61 -3.33 -10.94 -21.94
CA ALA A 61 -4.53 -11.06 -22.74
C ALA A 61 -4.60 -12.52 -23.18
N THR A 62 -5.56 -13.27 -22.63
CA THR A 62 -5.81 -14.66 -23.01
C THR A 62 -5.97 -14.71 -24.53
N ALA A 63 -5.09 -15.49 -25.18
CA ALA A 63 -5.13 -15.78 -26.61
C ALA A 63 -6.37 -16.61 -26.98
#